data_AF-A0A661MYE3-F1
#
_entry.id   AF-A0A661MYE3-F1
#
_cell.length_a   1.000
_cell.length_b   1.000
_cell.length_c   1.000
_cell.angle_alpha   90.00
_cell.angle_beta   90.00
_cell.angle_gamma   90.00
#
_symmetry.space_group_name_H-M   'P 1'
#
loop_
_entity.id
_entity.type
_entity.pdbx_description
1 polymer ?
#
loop_
_entity_poly.entity_id
_entity_poly.type
_entity_poly.pdbx_seq_one_letter_code
_entity_poly.pdbx_strand_id
1 'polypeptide(L)'
;IVRNKAALEGIELSDPVAVYLAQAVRSNVRELEGTLIRLAAKSSLTGQKVDMDFVRIELSTALTVRTQTLNVEDIQRAVCQHFRLRTSDLTSKDRHKTVAFARHVAMYLCKQRLKCSFPELGRAFGGRDHTTVMSAVRKIDGQREDDPNVRAHLEAIERKLIAE
;
A
#
# COMPACT_ATOMS: atom_id res chain seq x y z
N ILE A 1 9.34 -23.57 7.28
CA ILE A 1 8.69 -22.41 7.93
C ILE A 1 7.18 -22.45 7.71
N VAL A 2 6.68 -22.37 6.45
CA VAL A 2 5.23 -22.41 6.13
C VAL A 2 4.51 -23.60 6.77
N ARG A 3 5.00 -24.83 6.62
CA ARG A 3 4.38 -26.04 7.20
C ARG A 3 4.32 -26.02 8.73
N ASN A 4 5.43 -25.70 9.40
CA ASN A 4 5.44 -25.60 10.86
C ASN A 4 4.45 -24.55 11.36
N LYS A 5 4.28 -23.45 10.62
CA LYS A 5 3.32 -22.41 10.97
C LYS A 5 1.88 -22.84 10.73
N ALA A 6 1.61 -23.51 9.61
CA ALA A 6 0.28 -24.05 9.30
C ALA A 6 -0.18 -25.11 10.31
N ALA A 7 0.74 -25.98 10.75
CA ALA A 7 0.47 -26.97 11.78
C ALA A 7 0.12 -26.33 13.14
N LEU A 8 0.75 -25.22 13.50
CA LEU A 8 0.41 -24.45 14.71
C LEU A 8 -1.01 -23.85 14.64
N GLU A 9 -1.49 -23.55 13.45
CA GLU A 9 -2.85 -23.04 13.19
C GLU A 9 -3.87 -24.15 12.90
N GLY A 10 -3.49 -25.43 13.06
CA GLY A 10 -4.37 -26.58 12.82
C GLY A 10 -4.71 -26.84 11.35
N ILE A 11 -3.92 -26.32 10.42
CA ILE A 11 -4.14 -26.49 8.98
C ILE A 11 -3.26 -27.63 8.45
N GLU A 12 -3.90 -28.67 7.92
CA GLU A 12 -3.21 -29.64 7.07
C GLU A 12 -3.01 -29.07 5.68
N LEU A 13 -1.75 -28.82 5.33
CA LEU A 13 -1.37 -28.38 3.98
C LEU A 13 -0.68 -29.51 3.23
N SER A 14 -1.15 -29.77 2.02
CA SER A 14 -0.40 -30.61 1.09
C SER A 14 0.88 -29.92 0.61
N ASP A 15 1.85 -30.73 0.20
CA ASP A 15 3.15 -30.26 -0.30
C ASP A 15 3.04 -29.21 -1.41
N PRO A 16 2.20 -29.41 -2.45
CA PRO A 16 1.99 -28.41 -3.50
C PRO A 16 1.45 -27.07 -2.98
N VAL A 17 0.52 -27.11 -2.02
CA VAL A 17 -0.10 -25.90 -1.44
C VAL A 17 0.92 -25.10 -0.64
N ALA A 18 1.75 -25.77 0.16
CA ALA A 18 2.78 -25.11 0.96
C ALA A 18 3.82 -24.41 0.06
N VAL A 19 4.23 -25.05 -1.04
CA VAL A 19 5.17 -24.46 -2.01
C VAL A 19 4.53 -23.27 -2.73
N TYR A 20 3.27 -23.39 -3.14
CA TYR A 20 2.55 -22.30 -3.80
C TYR A 20 2.42 -21.08 -2.89
N LEU A 21 2.04 -21.27 -1.62
CA LEU A 21 1.96 -20.18 -0.63
C LEU A 21 3.31 -19.48 -0.42
N ALA A 22 4.41 -20.25 -0.37
CA ALA A 22 5.76 -19.69 -0.25
C ALA A 22 6.17 -18.84 -1.46
N GLN A 23 5.70 -19.18 -2.66
CA GLN A 23 6.02 -18.45 -3.90
C GLN A 23 5.11 -17.24 -4.12
N ALA A 24 3.84 -17.36 -3.75
CA ALA A 24 2.82 -16.32 -3.92
C ALA A 24 2.95 -15.21 -2.87
N VAL A 25 3.28 -15.57 -1.62
CA VAL A 25 3.48 -14.60 -0.53
C VAL A 25 4.97 -14.29 -0.41
N ARG A 26 5.47 -13.41 -1.30
CA ARG A 26 6.90 -13.00 -1.34
C ARG A 26 7.29 -11.98 -0.28
N SER A 27 6.30 -11.32 0.30
CA SER A 27 6.48 -10.30 1.31
C SER A 27 6.61 -10.94 2.70
N ASN A 28 7.29 -10.23 3.60
CA ASN A 28 7.80 -10.67 4.90
C ASN A 28 6.97 -11.73 5.68
N VAL A 29 7.63 -12.44 6.60
CA VAL A 29 7.06 -13.57 7.38
C VAL A 29 5.70 -13.27 8.04
N ARG A 30 5.41 -12.03 8.46
CA ARG A 30 4.11 -11.68 9.08
C ARG A 30 2.96 -11.78 8.09
N GLU A 31 3.19 -11.48 6.83
CA GLU A 31 2.14 -11.53 5.80
C GLU A 31 1.77 -12.97 5.46
N LEU A 32 2.77 -13.86 5.43
CA LEU A 32 2.57 -15.29 5.32
C LEU A 32 1.75 -15.83 6.50
N GLU A 33 2.10 -15.44 7.73
CA GLU A 33 1.34 -15.80 8.93
C GLU A 33 -0.11 -15.34 8.86
N GLY A 34 -0.35 -14.07 8.55
CA GLY A 34 -1.71 -13.54 8.42
C GLY A 34 -2.51 -14.22 7.32
N THR A 35 -1.86 -14.68 6.26
CA THR A 35 -2.52 -15.44 5.18
C THR A 35 -2.92 -16.83 5.63
N LEU A 36 -2.05 -17.54 6.36
CA LEU A 36 -2.37 -18.84 6.95
C LEU A 36 -3.55 -18.74 7.92
N ILE A 37 -3.55 -17.75 8.82
CA ILE A 37 -4.64 -17.53 9.78
C ILE A 37 -5.98 -17.30 9.05
N ARG A 38 -6.01 -16.49 7.99
CA ARG A 38 -7.23 -16.27 7.20
C ARG A 38 -7.73 -17.55 6.52
N LEU A 39 -6.82 -18.34 5.94
CA LEU A 39 -7.16 -19.61 5.32
C LEU A 39 -7.73 -20.60 6.35
N ALA A 40 -7.12 -20.69 7.54
CA ALA A 40 -7.62 -21.52 8.65
C ALA A 40 -9.03 -21.11 9.06
N ALA A 41 -9.24 -19.81 9.32
CA ALA A 41 -10.52 -19.28 9.74
C ALA A 41 -11.61 -19.53 8.69
N LYS A 42 -11.30 -19.31 7.41
CA LYS A 42 -12.25 -19.52 6.31
C LYS A 42 -12.59 -20.99 6.12
N SER A 43 -11.58 -21.87 6.16
CA SER A 43 -11.76 -23.33 6.10
C SER A 43 -12.63 -23.82 7.26
N SER A 44 -12.37 -23.35 8.48
CA SER A 44 -13.17 -23.68 9.67
C SER A 44 -14.62 -23.20 9.57
N LEU A 45 -14.85 -21.98 9.10
CA LEU A 45 -16.21 -21.42 8.94
C LEU A 45 -17.02 -22.07 7.81
N THR A 46 -16.37 -22.55 6.75
CA THR A 46 -17.04 -23.11 5.57
C THR A 46 -17.02 -24.64 5.53
N GLY A 47 -16.25 -25.29 6.39
CA GLY A 47 -16.00 -26.74 6.36
C GLY A 47 -15.21 -27.22 5.13
N GLN A 48 -14.68 -26.31 4.31
CA GLN A 48 -13.91 -26.68 3.11
C GLN A 48 -12.46 -27.05 3.47
N LYS A 49 -11.91 -28.06 2.79
CA LYS A 49 -10.49 -28.42 2.94
C LYS A 49 -9.60 -27.37 2.27
N VAL A 50 -8.41 -27.13 2.83
CA VAL A 50 -7.43 -26.20 2.28
C VAL A 50 -6.64 -26.87 1.15
N ASP A 51 -7.29 -27.03 -0.01
CA ASP A 51 -6.68 -27.55 -1.23
C ASP A 51 -6.17 -26.43 -2.16
N MET A 52 -5.60 -26.80 -3.30
CA MET A 52 -5.03 -25.84 -4.26
C MET A 52 -6.07 -24.88 -4.83
N ASP A 53 -7.29 -25.33 -5.08
CA ASP A 53 -8.34 -24.50 -5.67
C ASP A 53 -8.88 -23.51 -4.66
N PHE A 54 -9.14 -23.96 -3.43
CA PHE A 54 -9.46 -23.11 -2.30
C PHE A 54 -8.42 -22.00 -2.11
N VAL A 55 -7.13 -22.38 -2.05
CA VAL A 55 -6.04 -21.42 -1.85
C VAL A 55 -5.90 -20.45 -3.03
N ARG A 56 -6.11 -20.90 -4.28
CA ARG A 56 -6.09 -20.01 -5.45
C ARG A 56 -7.21 -18.99 -5.39
N ILE A 57 -8.44 -19.41 -5.09
CA ILE A 57 -9.62 -18.53 -5.00
C ILE A 57 -9.44 -17.50 -3.87
N GLU A 58 -8.97 -17.94 -2.71
CA GLU A 58 -8.78 -17.06 -1.55
C GLU A 58 -7.63 -16.07 -1.78
N LEU A 59 -6.52 -16.51 -2.38
CA LEU A 59 -5.43 -15.61 -2.75
C LEU A 59 -5.83 -14.66 -3.87
N SER A 60 -6.59 -15.10 -4.88
CA SER A 60 -7.09 -14.21 -5.93
C SER A 60 -8.07 -13.19 -5.37
N THR A 61 -8.97 -13.59 -4.46
CA THR A 61 -9.90 -12.67 -3.79
C THR A 61 -9.14 -11.66 -2.93
N ALA A 62 -8.12 -12.09 -2.20
CA ALA A 62 -7.25 -11.20 -1.45
C ALA A 62 -6.47 -10.24 -2.37
N LEU A 63 -6.05 -10.68 -3.55
CA LEU A 63 -5.42 -9.82 -4.57
C LEU A 63 -6.42 -8.85 -5.22
N THR A 64 -7.68 -9.26 -5.42
CA THR A 64 -8.77 -8.40 -5.88
C THR A 64 -9.11 -7.32 -4.85
N VAL A 65 -9.15 -7.69 -3.57
CA VAL A 65 -9.30 -6.72 -2.48
C VAL A 65 -8.07 -5.80 -2.39
N ARG A 66 -6.86 -6.31 -2.67
CA ARG A 66 -5.65 -5.47 -2.76
C ARG A 66 -5.66 -4.51 -3.94
N THR A 67 -6.24 -4.90 -5.08
CA THR A 67 -6.45 -3.99 -6.22
C THR A 67 -7.53 -2.94 -5.93
N GLN A 68 -8.39 -3.15 -4.92
CA GLN A 68 -9.31 -2.14 -4.40
C GLN A 68 -8.73 -1.28 -3.25
N THR A 69 -7.60 -1.66 -2.66
CA THR A 69 -6.95 -0.85 -1.62
C THR A 69 -5.87 0.01 -2.25
N LEU A 70 -6.17 1.30 -2.39
CA LEU A 70 -5.22 2.36 -2.73
C LEU A 70 -3.89 2.16 -1.98
N ASN A 71 -2.74 2.22 -2.68
CA ASN A 71 -1.41 2.17 -2.07
C ASN A 71 -0.60 3.44 -2.34
N VAL A 72 0.63 3.50 -1.80
CA VAL A 72 1.49 4.69 -1.90
C VAL A 72 1.92 4.93 -3.35
N GLU A 73 2.21 3.87 -4.09
CA GLU A 73 2.61 3.91 -5.49
C GLU A 73 1.51 4.46 -6.39
N ASP A 74 0.24 4.15 -6.10
CA ASP A 74 -0.92 4.68 -6.82
C ASP A 74 -1.06 6.19 -6.61
N ILE A 75 -0.91 6.67 -5.37
CA ILE A 75 -0.88 8.10 -5.07
C ILE A 75 0.29 8.79 -5.78
N GLN A 76 1.49 8.20 -5.74
CA GLN A 76 2.65 8.74 -6.43
C GLN A 76 2.40 8.86 -7.93
N ARG A 77 1.78 7.85 -8.55
CA ARG A 77 1.42 7.83 -9.98
C ARG A 77 0.41 8.92 -10.32
N ALA A 78 -0.68 9.04 -9.56
CA ALA A 78 -1.71 10.04 -9.79
C ALA A 78 -1.17 11.48 -9.65
N VAL A 79 -0.31 11.73 -8.66
CA VAL A 79 0.36 13.01 -8.47
C VAL A 79 1.32 13.31 -9.62
N CYS A 80 2.13 12.33 -10.03
CA CYS A 80 3.05 12.46 -11.16
C CYS A 80 2.33 12.81 -12.45
N GLN A 81 1.24 12.11 -12.77
CA GLN A 81 0.42 12.40 -13.94
C GLN A 81 -0.17 13.82 -13.89
N HIS A 82 -0.61 14.27 -12.72
CA HIS A 82 -1.18 15.60 -12.54
C HIS A 82 -0.16 16.72 -12.76
N PHE A 83 1.06 16.58 -12.19
CA PHE A 83 2.11 17.59 -12.33
C PHE A 83 3.07 17.35 -13.51
N ARG A 84 2.80 16.34 -14.35
CA ARG A 84 3.65 15.93 -15.48
C ARG A 84 5.10 15.63 -15.07
N LEU A 85 5.26 14.89 -13.97
CA LEU A 85 6.54 14.45 -13.43
C LEU A 85 6.71 12.94 -13.60
N ARG A 86 7.93 12.44 -13.42
CA ARG A 86 8.21 11.02 -13.28
C ARG A 86 8.21 10.63 -11.80
N THR A 87 7.87 9.38 -11.50
CA THR A 87 7.92 8.85 -10.12
C THR A 87 9.31 8.95 -9.50
N SER A 88 10.37 8.83 -10.32
CA SER A 88 11.75 9.08 -9.92
C SER A 88 11.99 10.49 -9.39
N ASP A 89 11.25 11.49 -9.87
CA ASP A 89 11.41 12.88 -9.44
C ASP A 89 10.91 13.06 -8.00
N LEU A 90 9.84 12.35 -7.61
CA LEU A 90 9.31 12.36 -6.25
C LEU A 90 10.26 11.70 -5.24
N THR A 91 11.07 10.73 -5.65
CA THR A 91 12.04 10.06 -4.77
C THR A 91 13.43 10.73 -4.81
N SER A 92 13.75 11.44 -5.89
CA SER A 92 15.03 12.16 -6.06
C SER A 92 15.29 13.21 -4.97
N LYS A 93 16.53 13.71 -4.88
CA LYS A 93 16.90 14.85 -4.02
C LYS A 93 16.57 16.22 -4.63
N ASP A 94 15.88 16.25 -5.78
CA ASP A 94 15.57 17.51 -6.47
C ASP A 94 14.69 18.42 -5.61
N ARG A 95 15.13 19.68 -5.50
CA ARG A 95 14.55 20.75 -4.70
C ARG A 95 13.85 21.81 -5.54
N HIS A 96 13.78 21.65 -6.87
CA HIS A 96 12.96 22.52 -7.72
C HIS A 96 11.55 22.62 -7.15
N LYS A 97 11.04 23.86 -7.10
CA LYS A 97 9.79 24.21 -6.41
C LYS A 97 8.63 23.29 -6.82
N THR A 98 8.49 23.02 -8.11
CA THR A 98 7.46 22.14 -8.67
C THR A 98 7.57 20.71 -8.16
N VAL A 99 8.78 20.12 -8.21
CA VAL A 99 9.03 18.74 -7.76
C VAL A 99 8.83 18.63 -6.26
N ALA A 100 9.34 19.60 -5.49
CA ALA A 100 9.17 19.64 -4.04
C ALA A 100 7.69 19.77 -3.65
N PHE A 101 6.94 20.63 -4.33
CA PHE A 101 5.51 20.79 -4.09
C PHE A 101 4.72 19.51 -4.41
N ALA A 102 4.92 18.92 -5.59
CA ALA A 102 4.28 17.65 -5.96
C ALA A 102 4.59 16.55 -4.95
N ARG A 103 5.83 16.47 -4.48
CA ARG A 103 6.24 15.51 -3.44
C ARG A 103 5.53 15.74 -2.11
N HIS A 104 5.41 16.99 -1.67
CA HIS A 104 4.67 17.30 -0.44
C HIS A 104 3.19 16.94 -0.57
N VAL A 105 2.58 17.23 -1.72
CA VAL A 105 1.19 16.84 -2.04
C VAL A 105 1.03 15.32 -1.96
N ALA A 106 1.95 14.55 -2.55
CA ALA A 106 1.91 13.09 -2.47
C ALA A 106 2.00 12.58 -1.02
N MET A 107 2.95 13.11 -0.23
CA MET A 107 3.09 12.75 1.19
C MET A 107 1.83 13.07 1.99
N TYR A 108 1.21 14.24 1.74
CA TYR A 108 -0.04 14.64 2.35
C TYR A 108 -1.16 13.66 2.03
N LEU A 109 -1.38 13.35 0.75
CA LEU A 109 -2.43 12.42 0.32
C LEU A 109 -2.22 11.02 0.89
N CYS A 110 -0.99 10.50 0.91
CA CYS A 110 -0.70 9.23 1.57
C CYS A 110 -1.03 9.27 3.07
N LYS A 111 -0.75 10.40 3.74
CA LYS A 111 -1.10 10.55 5.16
C LYS A 111 -2.61 10.55 5.39
N GLN A 112 -3.38 11.22 4.53
CA GLN A 112 -4.83 11.36 4.68
C GLN A 112 -5.59 10.10 4.25
N ARG A 113 -5.23 9.51 3.10
CA ARG A 113 -5.98 8.39 2.49
C ARG A 113 -5.52 7.03 3.00
N LEU A 114 -4.22 6.87 3.24
CA LEU A 114 -3.61 5.58 3.62
C LEU A 114 -3.20 5.51 5.09
N LYS A 115 -3.27 6.63 5.81
CA LYS A 115 -2.87 6.73 7.23
C LYS A 115 -1.42 6.29 7.49
N CYS A 116 -0.54 6.34 6.48
CA CYS A 116 0.87 5.95 6.63
C CYS A 116 1.55 6.72 7.77
N SER A 117 2.49 6.06 8.45
CA SER A 117 3.36 6.71 9.43
C SER A 117 4.41 7.60 8.74
N PHE A 118 4.91 8.64 9.43
CA PHE A 118 5.95 9.50 8.86
C PHE A 118 7.24 8.74 8.50
N PRO A 119 7.71 7.73 9.28
CA PRO A 119 8.85 6.91 8.88
C PRO A 119 8.60 6.10 7.61
N GLU A 120 7.40 5.54 7.42
CA GLU A 120 7.05 4.81 6.19
C GLU A 120 7.09 5.71 4.96
N LEU A 121 6.50 6.90 5.06
CA LEU A 121 6.56 7.91 4.01
C LEU A 121 8.01 8.34 3.73
N GLY A 122 8.83 8.52 4.77
CA GLY A 122 10.26 8.81 4.61
C GLY A 122 10.95 7.80 3.71
N ARG A 123 10.72 6.50 3.95
CA ARG A 123 11.25 5.41 3.12
C ARG A 123 10.69 5.44 1.69
N ALA A 124 9.37 5.56 1.54
CA ALA A 124 8.70 5.52 0.24
C ALA A 124 9.08 6.71 -0.68
N PHE A 125 9.49 7.84 -0.10
CA PHE A 125 9.95 9.01 -0.83
C PHE A 125 11.47 9.16 -0.75
N GLY A 126 12.24 8.11 -1.01
CA GLY A 126 13.70 8.20 -1.20
C GLY A 126 14.53 8.36 0.08
N GLY A 127 14.08 7.78 1.20
CA GLY A 127 14.85 7.74 2.45
C GLY A 127 14.94 9.08 3.18
N ARG A 128 13.87 9.88 3.16
CA ARG A 128 13.79 11.18 3.81
C ARG A 128 13.56 11.07 5.31
N ASP A 129 14.11 12.00 6.08
CA ASP A 129 13.85 12.10 7.51
C ASP A 129 12.37 12.32 7.81
N HIS A 130 11.86 11.62 8.82
CA HIS A 130 10.45 11.67 9.20
C HIS A 130 9.99 13.09 9.60
N THR A 131 10.89 13.91 10.16
CA THR A 131 10.62 15.32 10.47
C THR A 131 10.45 16.16 9.21
N THR A 132 11.18 15.85 8.13
CA THR A 132 11.01 16.49 6.82
C THR A 132 9.63 16.16 6.25
N VAL A 133 9.20 14.90 6.35
CA VAL A 133 7.86 14.48 5.92
C VAL A 133 6.79 15.18 6.75
N MET A 134 6.94 15.23 8.06
CA MET A 134 5.99 15.89 8.95
C MET A 134 5.81 17.37 8.60
N SER A 135 6.92 18.09 8.36
CA SER A 135 6.88 19.49 7.92
C SER A 135 6.21 19.66 6.56
N ALA A 136 6.46 18.76 5.61
CA ALA A 136 5.81 18.76 4.30
C ALA A 136 4.29 18.57 4.40
N VAL A 137 3.85 17.60 5.20
CA VAL A 137 2.41 17.32 5.42
C VAL A 137 1.72 18.52 6.06
N ARG A 138 2.28 19.07 7.15
CA ARG A 138 1.71 20.25 7.82
C ARG A 138 1.63 21.46 6.90
N LYS A 139 2.62 21.64 6.04
CA LYS A 139 2.63 22.74 5.07
C LYS A 139 1.47 22.64 4.08
N ILE A 140 1.23 21.46 3.50
CA ILE A 140 0.11 21.27 2.57
C ILE A 140 -1.23 21.38 3.30
N ASP A 141 -1.31 20.90 4.54
CA ASP A 141 -2.53 20.97 5.33
C ASP A 141 -2.96 22.43 5.58
N GLY A 142 -2.05 23.30 6.04
CA GLY A 142 -2.34 24.72 6.19
C GLY A 142 -2.63 25.41 4.84
N GLN A 143 -1.86 25.09 3.80
CA GLN A 143 -2.09 25.67 2.47
C GLN A 143 -3.45 25.27 1.86
N ARG A 144 -3.98 24.09 2.19
CA ARG A 144 -5.30 23.65 1.70
C ARG A 144 -6.43 24.56 2.22
N GLU A 145 -6.30 25.05 3.45
CA GLU A 145 -7.26 25.96 4.07
C GLU A 145 -7.21 27.34 3.40
N ASP A 146 -6.01 27.85 3.17
CA ASP A 146 -5.80 29.25 2.75
C ASP A 146 -5.69 29.47 1.23
N ASP A 147 -5.25 28.46 0.45
CA ASP A 147 -4.99 28.59 -1.00
C ASP A 147 -5.96 27.74 -1.84
N PRO A 148 -6.90 28.39 -2.56
CA PRO A 148 -7.84 27.71 -3.45
C PRO A 148 -7.17 26.87 -4.54
N ASN A 149 -5.96 27.25 -5.00
CA ASN A 149 -5.26 26.49 -6.04
C ASN A 149 -4.73 25.16 -5.49
N VAL A 150 -4.22 25.17 -4.25
CA VAL A 150 -3.76 23.95 -3.58
C VAL A 150 -4.94 23.00 -3.37
N ARG A 151 -6.09 23.54 -2.94
CA ARG A 151 -7.33 22.78 -2.81
C ARG A 151 -7.78 22.16 -4.12
N ALA A 152 -7.81 22.95 -5.20
CA ALA A 152 -8.19 22.48 -6.52
C ALA A 152 -7.25 21.36 -7.02
N HIS A 153 -5.95 21.45 -6.76
CA HIS A 153 -5.01 20.37 -7.08
C HIS A 153 -5.30 19.09 -6.29
N LEU A 154 -5.52 19.20 -4.97
CA LEU A 154 -5.84 18.05 -4.13
C LEU A 154 -7.12 17.35 -4.59
N GLU A 155 -8.20 18.10 -4.81
CA GLU A 155 -9.48 17.57 -5.28
C GLU A 155 -9.40 16.93 -6.66
N ALA A 156 -8.58 17.48 -7.56
CA ALA A 156 -8.37 16.91 -8.89
C ALA A 156 -7.63 15.57 -8.83
N ILE A 157 -6.65 15.45 -7.93
CA ILE A 157 -5.90 14.20 -7.74
C ILE A 157 -6.76 13.17 -7.01
N GLU A 158 -7.50 13.57 -5.96
CA GLU A 158 -8.39 12.68 -5.22
C GLU A 158 -9.50 12.09 -6.09
N ARG A 159 -10.04 12.86 -7.05
CA ARG A 159 -10.99 12.33 -8.03
C ARG A 159 -10.43 11.21 -8.89
N LYS A 160 -9.16 11.28 -9.28
CA LYS A 160 -8.49 10.22 -10.05
C LYS A 160 -8.31 8.95 -9.22
N LEU A 161 -8.01 9.11 -7.93
CA LEU A 161 -7.82 7.99 -7.00
C LEU A 161 -9.10 7.23 -6.65
N ILE A 162 -10.29 7.76 -6.99
CA ILE A 162 -11.59 7.10 -6.78
C ILE A 162 -12.10 6.44 -8.07
N ALA A 163 -11.61 6.89 -9.23
CA ALA A 163 -12.10 6.50 -10.55
C ALA A 163 -11.32 5.33 -11.20
N GLU A 164 -10.28 4.83 -10.52
CA GLU A 164 -9.48 3.65 -10.88
C GLU A 164 -9.75 2.51 -9.88
#